data_AF-A0A923EMR0-F1
#
_entry.id   AF-A0A923EMR0-F1
#
_cell.length_a   1.000
_cell.length_b   1.000
_cell.length_c   1.000
_cell.angle_alpha   90.00
_cell.angle_beta   90.00
_cell.angle_gamma   90.00
#
_symmetry.space_group_name_H-M   'P 1'
#
loop_
_entity.id
_entity.type
_entity.pdbx_description
1 polymer ?
#
loop_
_entity_poly.entity_id
_entity_poly.type
_entity_poly.pdbx_seq_one_letter_code
_entity_poly.pdbx_strand_id
1 'polypeptide(L)'
;MGDLIPRSTRPPASAASPATAPAGQDGIARINWEHDRPVGWNLLSELARRALAGAGWATTPALAAWAHAPTTRRDPAGGYWRDTDAWWVDTTILLTVRAREALDQIGTGRDGRPRLRLARSGGGRVQVAAHALTGPPPTGQRWSRPQRPTGSTADPGPVRMTDAAIEVLPRAVQATIGRPTGQGAVRHYPPHGGYHEQVHAYRRVSPTELVVVSAVREAGAFPDPDTAIDAADWHITTYHADVGRPSHTVLAL
;
A
#
# COMPACT_ATOMS: atom_id res chain seq x y z
N MET A 1 13.36 21.86 0.48
CA MET A 1 12.25 20.91 0.74
C MET A 1 11.93 21.02 2.23
N GLY A 2 10.66 20.98 2.61
CA GLY A 2 10.26 21.04 4.02
C GLY A 2 9.84 19.65 4.49
N ASP A 3 10.47 19.17 5.56
CA ASP A 3 10.17 17.86 6.14
C ASP A 3 8.82 17.87 6.87
N LEU A 4 8.15 16.71 6.92
CA LEU A 4 6.90 16.56 7.67
C LEU A 4 7.20 16.63 9.17
N ILE A 5 6.52 17.52 9.89
CA ILE A 5 6.77 17.73 11.32
C ILE A 5 5.77 16.88 12.14
N PRO A 6 6.24 15.91 12.95
CA PRO A 6 5.37 15.14 13.82
C PRO A 6 4.82 16.02 14.94
N ARG A 7 3.49 16.07 15.10
CA ARG A 7 2.84 16.72 16.25
C ARG A 7 2.58 15.70 17.34
N SER A 8 3.43 15.72 18.38
CA SER A 8 3.27 14.92 19.59
C SER A 8 2.53 15.71 20.68
N THR A 9 1.57 15.05 21.33
CA THR A 9 1.05 15.45 22.64
C THR A 9 2.01 14.95 23.73
N ARG A 10 2.60 15.89 24.49
CA ARG A 10 3.56 15.68 25.61
C ARG A 10 2.89 16.04 26.96
N PRO A 11 3.49 15.85 28.18
CA PRO A 11 4.86 15.43 28.58
C PRO A 11 4.88 14.31 29.69
N PRO A 12 5.99 13.92 30.38
CA PRO A 12 7.36 14.51 30.43
C PRO A 12 8.62 13.60 30.41
N ALA A 13 9.76 14.30 30.22
CA ALA A 13 11.16 14.04 30.66
C ALA A 13 12.08 12.96 30.01
N SER A 14 13.38 13.26 30.05
CA SER A 14 14.54 12.60 29.39
C SER A 14 15.07 11.37 30.16
N ALA A 15 16.04 10.56 29.72
CA ALA A 15 17.04 10.62 28.62
C ALA A 15 17.38 9.17 28.13
N ALA A 16 18.32 8.83 27.23
CA ALA A 16 19.39 9.56 26.52
C ALA A 16 19.71 8.89 25.16
N SER A 17 20.68 9.41 24.38
CA SER A 17 21.13 8.87 23.08
C SER A 17 22.48 8.15 23.15
N PRO A 18 22.74 7.20 22.22
CA PRO A 18 24.06 7.02 21.60
C PRO A 18 24.06 7.39 20.10
N ALA A 19 25.26 7.39 19.50
CA ALA A 19 25.59 8.18 18.32
C ALA A 19 25.25 7.57 16.94
N THR A 20 25.12 8.47 15.96
CA THR A 20 24.88 8.24 14.53
C THR A 20 26.03 7.49 13.84
N ALA A 21 25.70 6.46 13.04
CA ALA A 21 26.57 5.94 12.00
C ALA A 21 26.22 6.59 10.64
N PRO A 22 27.18 6.85 9.73
CA PRO A 22 26.90 7.53 8.47
C PRO A 22 26.04 6.63 7.55
N ALA A 23 24.88 7.15 7.14
CA ALA A 23 23.99 6.44 6.23
C ALA A 23 24.65 6.32 4.84
N GLY A 24 24.90 5.08 4.40
CA GLY A 24 25.16 4.80 2.99
C GLY A 24 23.97 5.23 2.13
N GLN A 25 24.24 5.70 0.91
CA GLN A 25 23.21 6.16 -0.02
C GLN A 25 22.43 4.99 -0.63
N ASP A 26 21.59 4.34 0.18
CA ASP A 26 20.62 3.36 -0.31
C ASP A 26 19.52 4.07 -1.11
N GLY A 27 19.43 3.73 -2.40
CA GLY A 27 18.53 4.39 -3.35
C GLY A 27 17.06 4.26 -2.96
N ILE A 28 16.38 5.41 -2.86
CA ILE A 28 14.93 5.53 -2.61
C ILE A 28 14.17 4.66 -3.63
N ALA A 29 13.35 3.74 -3.14
CA ALA A 29 12.52 2.93 -4.02
C ALA A 29 11.39 3.80 -4.57
N ARG A 30 11.35 4.04 -5.89
CA ARG A 30 10.27 4.81 -6.51
C ARG A 30 8.92 4.17 -6.20
N ILE A 31 7.99 4.96 -5.69
CA ILE A 31 6.59 4.58 -5.53
C ILE A 31 5.85 4.99 -6.81
N ASN A 32 5.18 4.02 -7.42
CA ASN A 32 4.33 4.25 -8.59
C ASN A 32 2.92 4.59 -8.09
N TRP A 33 2.47 5.81 -8.35
CA TRP A 33 1.14 6.27 -7.97
C TRP A 33 0.09 5.82 -8.99
N GLU A 34 -0.88 5.01 -8.56
CA GLU A 34 -2.02 4.60 -9.39
C GLU A 34 -3.22 5.54 -9.17
N HIS A 35 -3.90 5.91 -10.27
CA HIS A 35 -5.10 6.76 -10.30
C HIS A 35 -6.29 5.97 -10.87
N ASP A 36 -7.48 6.21 -10.32
CA ASP A 36 -8.81 5.86 -10.87
C ASP A 36 -8.98 4.43 -11.43
N ARG A 37 -8.52 3.44 -10.67
CA ARG A 37 -8.78 2.01 -10.90
C ARG A 37 -9.36 1.37 -9.64
N PRO A 38 -9.89 0.12 -9.70
CA PRO A 38 -9.88 -0.72 -8.51
C PRO A 38 -8.43 -0.80 -8.03
N VAL A 39 -8.18 -0.31 -6.82
CA VAL A 39 -6.85 0.00 -6.28
C VAL A 39 -6.62 -0.71 -4.97
N GLY A 40 -5.34 -0.97 -4.64
CA GLY A 40 -4.95 -1.79 -3.51
C GLY A 40 -5.57 -3.19 -3.57
N TRP A 41 -6.10 -3.67 -2.44
CA TRP A 41 -6.66 -5.02 -2.31
C TRP A 41 -7.76 -5.36 -3.34
N ASN A 42 -8.44 -4.35 -3.91
CA ASN A 42 -9.48 -4.55 -4.92
C ASN A 42 -8.95 -5.01 -6.31
N LEU A 43 -7.64 -4.98 -6.55
CA LEU A 43 -7.02 -5.62 -7.72
C LEU A 43 -7.04 -7.15 -7.62
N LEU A 44 -7.20 -7.70 -6.42
CA LEU A 44 -7.49 -9.11 -6.21
C LEU A 44 -8.93 -9.42 -6.63
N SER A 45 -9.12 -10.46 -7.42
CA SER A 45 -10.43 -10.76 -8.00
C SER A 45 -11.48 -11.06 -6.93
N GLU A 46 -12.75 -10.84 -7.27
CA GLU A 46 -13.83 -11.12 -6.33
C GLU A 46 -13.88 -12.62 -5.95
N LEU A 47 -13.62 -13.52 -6.89
CA LEU A 47 -13.51 -14.96 -6.63
C LEU A 47 -12.40 -15.25 -5.61
N ALA A 48 -11.21 -14.67 -5.78
CA ALA A 48 -10.10 -14.86 -4.85
C ALA A 48 -10.37 -14.23 -3.47
N ARG A 49 -11.02 -13.06 -3.41
CA ARG A 49 -11.43 -12.46 -2.13
C ARG A 49 -12.51 -13.27 -1.42
N ARG A 50 -13.50 -13.81 -2.14
CA ARG A 50 -14.51 -14.73 -1.59
C ARG A 50 -13.89 -16.04 -1.10
N ALA A 51 -12.94 -16.62 -1.84
CA ALA A 51 -12.23 -17.83 -1.43
C ALA A 51 -11.41 -17.61 -0.14
N LEU A 52 -10.70 -16.48 -0.03
CA LEU A 52 -9.99 -16.09 1.20
C LEU A 52 -10.96 -15.93 2.38
N ALA A 53 -12.03 -15.15 2.21
CA ALA A 53 -13.04 -14.92 3.26
C ALA A 53 -13.74 -16.22 3.70
N GLY A 54 -14.06 -17.11 2.76
CA GLY A 54 -14.62 -18.44 3.04
C GLY A 54 -13.66 -19.38 3.78
N ALA A 55 -12.35 -19.14 3.68
CA ALA A 55 -11.32 -19.79 4.48
C ALA A 55 -11.00 -19.05 5.80
N GLY A 56 -11.76 -18.01 6.15
CA GLY A 56 -11.57 -17.19 7.36
C GLY A 56 -10.54 -16.05 7.22
N TRP A 57 -9.85 -15.94 6.08
CA TRP A 57 -8.79 -14.96 5.85
C TRP A 57 -9.30 -13.61 5.33
N ALA A 58 -8.64 -12.52 5.72
CA ALA A 58 -9.00 -11.14 5.32
C ALA A 58 -10.48 -10.78 5.62
N THR A 59 -10.97 -11.24 6.77
CA THR A 59 -12.34 -11.04 7.30
C THR A 59 -12.44 -9.88 8.30
N THR A 60 -11.30 -9.46 8.85
CA THR A 60 -11.05 -8.33 9.76
C THR A 60 -10.93 -7.01 8.98
N PRO A 61 -10.83 -5.86 9.65
CA PRO A 61 -10.31 -4.63 9.04
C PRO A 61 -8.78 -4.73 8.84
N ALA A 62 -8.30 -4.48 7.62
CA ALA A 62 -6.87 -4.37 7.36
C ALA A 62 -6.27 -3.13 8.04
N LEU A 63 -5.08 -3.28 8.63
CA LEU A 63 -4.19 -2.15 8.90
C LEU A 63 -3.58 -1.64 7.58
N ALA A 64 -3.13 -2.57 6.74
CA ALA A 64 -2.51 -2.29 5.46
C ALA A 64 -2.73 -3.48 4.50
N ALA A 65 -3.23 -3.24 3.30
CA ALA A 65 -3.41 -4.29 2.30
C ALA A 65 -3.18 -3.78 0.88
N TRP A 66 -2.60 -4.61 0.03
CA TRP A 66 -2.33 -4.26 -1.36
C TRP A 66 -2.41 -5.50 -2.26
N ALA A 67 -2.81 -5.30 -3.51
CA ALA A 67 -2.64 -6.27 -4.57
C ALA A 67 -1.94 -5.58 -5.74
N HIS A 68 -1.02 -6.27 -6.40
CA HIS A 68 -0.27 -5.72 -7.53
C HIS A 68 -1.07 -5.87 -8.83
N ALA A 69 -0.72 -5.07 -9.84
CA ALA A 69 -1.33 -5.18 -11.16
C ALA A 69 -1.20 -6.62 -11.71
N PRO A 70 -2.31 -7.24 -12.15
CA PRO A 70 -2.31 -8.64 -12.58
C PRO A 70 -1.38 -8.89 -13.77
N THR A 71 -0.60 -9.96 -13.72
CA THR A 71 0.27 -10.39 -14.83
C THR A 71 -0.38 -11.53 -15.62
N THR A 72 -0.59 -11.30 -16.92
CA THR A 72 -1.01 -12.37 -17.84
C THR A 72 0.17 -13.24 -18.21
N ARG A 73 0.02 -14.56 -18.09
CA ARG A 73 1.02 -15.55 -18.50
C ARG A 73 0.39 -16.60 -19.40
N ARG A 74 1.19 -17.20 -20.27
CA ARG A 74 0.83 -18.41 -21.03
C ARG A 74 1.69 -19.57 -20.52
N ASP A 75 1.08 -20.72 -20.31
CA ASP A 75 1.80 -21.94 -19.91
C ASP A 75 2.30 -22.75 -21.14
N PRO A 76 3.16 -23.77 -20.93
CA PRO A 76 3.66 -24.61 -22.02
C PRO A 76 2.58 -25.44 -22.75
N ALA A 77 1.44 -25.72 -22.10
CA ALA A 77 0.30 -26.38 -22.73
C ALA A 77 -0.55 -25.40 -23.58
N GLY A 78 -0.18 -24.12 -23.59
CA GLY A 78 -0.81 -23.06 -24.36
C GLY A 78 -1.95 -22.34 -23.64
N GLY A 79 -2.28 -22.74 -22.41
CA GLY A 79 -3.32 -22.13 -21.58
C GLY A 79 -2.91 -20.75 -21.05
N TYR A 80 -3.88 -19.86 -20.89
CA TYR A 80 -3.66 -18.51 -20.38
C TYR A 80 -4.07 -18.39 -18.92
N TRP A 81 -3.30 -17.61 -18.16
CA TRP A 81 -3.48 -17.43 -16.73
C TRP A 81 -3.30 -15.96 -16.35
N ARG A 82 -4.07 -15.52 -15.35
CA ARG A 82 -3.86 -14.25 -14.64
C ARG A 82 -3.26 -14.57 -13.28
N ASP A 83 -2.00 -14.18 -13.07
CA ASP A 83 -1.33 -14.24 -11.76
C ASP A 83 -1.42 -12.85 -11.09
N THR A 84 -2.04 -12.78 -9.91
CA THR A 84 -2.10 -11.58 -9.05
C THR A 84 -1.44 -11.86 -7.71
N ASP A 85 -0.33 -11.18 -7.44
CA ASP A 85 0.33 -11.19 -6.14
C ASP A 85 -0.25 -10.09 -5.24
N ALA A 86 -0.48 -10.40 -3.97
CA ALA A 86 -1.12 -9.52 -3.01
C ALA A 86 -0.63 -9.80 -1.58
N TRP A 87 -0.91 -8.88 -0.66
CA TRP A 87 -0.62 -9.03 0.74
C TRP A 87 -1.63 -8.26 1.60
N TRP A 88 -1.82 -8.73 2.82
CA TRP A 88 -2.77 -8.20 3.77
C TRP A 88 -2.15 -8.27 5.16
N VAL A 89 -2.30 -7.19 5.93
CA VAL A 89 -1.86 -7.12 7.31
C VAL A 89 -2.96 -6.52 8.17
N ASP A 90 -3.31 -7.21 9.24
CA ASP A 90 -4.06 -6.66 10.37
C ASP A 90 -3.24 -6.78 11.67
N THR A 91 -3.85 -6.61 12.84
CA THR A 91 -3.16 -6.69 14.13
C THR A 91 -2.73 -8.10 14.52
N THR A 92 -3.27 -9.13 13.88
CA THR A 92 -3.12 -10.55 14.24
C THR A 92 -2.49 -11.40 13.15
N ILE A 93 -2.49 -10.95 11.89
CA ILE A 93 -1.97 -11.74 10.78
C ILE A 93 -1.33 -10.91 9.66
N LEU A 94 -0.26 -11.46 9.09
CA LEU A 94 0.30 -11.10 7.79
C LEU A 94 0.02 -12.25 6.81
N LEU A 95 -0.72 -11.94 5.76
CA LEU A 95 -0.96 -12.83 4.62
C LEU A 95 -0.08 -12.39 3.45
N THR A 96 0.64 -13.32 2.83
CA THR A 96 1.13 -13.20 1.46
C THR A 96 0.28 -14.09 0.57
N VAL A 97 -0.26 -13.52 -0.50
CA VAL A 97 -1.28 -14.15 -1.35
C VAL A 97 -0.81 -14.14 -2.79
N ARG A 98 -0.96 -15.27 -3.47
CA ARG A 98 -0.83 -15.38 -4.92
C ARG A 98 -2.06 -16.05 -5.49
N ALA A 99 -2.94 -15.26 -6.10
CA ALA A 99 -4.06 -15.78 -6.87
C ALA A 99 -3.61 -16.09 -8.30
N ARG A 100 -4.07 -17.22 -8.83
CA ARG A 100 -3.89 -17.63 -10.23
C ARG A 100 -5.23 -18.06 -10.79
N GLU A 101 -5.68 -17.40 -11.84
CA GLU A 101 -6.99 -17.62 -12.46
C GLU A 101 -6.84 -18.00 -13.93
N ALA A 102 -7.61 -18.98 -14.40
CA ALA A 102 -7.63 -19.38 -15.80
C ALA A 102 -8.29 -18.31 -16.67
N LEU A 103 -7.76 -18.14 -17.89
CA LEU A 103 -8.26 -17.24 -18.90
C LEU A 103 -8.66 -18.01 -20.18
N ASP A 104 -9.90 -17.84 -20.62
CA ASP A 104 -10.37 -18.25 -21.94
C ASP A 104 -9.79 -17.31 -23.00
N GLN A 105 -9.24 -17.84 -24.10
CA GLN A 105 -9.01 -17.05 -25.31
C GLN A 105 -10.33 -16.93 -26.08
N ILE A 106 -10.87 -15.72 -26.15
CA ILE A 106 -12.13 -15.37 -26.84
C ILE A 106 -11.90 -14.81 -28.27
N GLY A 107 -10.72 -15.06 -28.84
CA GLY A 107 -10.31 -14.65 -30.18
C GLY A 107 -8.96 -13.93 -30.21
N THR A 108 -8.75 -13.14 -31.26
CA THR A 108 -7.51 -12.38 -31.50
C THR A 108 -7.86 -10.92 -31.79
N GLY A 109 -7.04 -9.98 -31.32
CA GLY A 109 -7.17 -8.55 -31.54
C GLY A 109 -6.70 -8.13 -32.93
N ARG A 110 -7.00 -6.88 -33.31
CA ARG A 110 -6.52 -6.28 -34.57
C ARG A 110 -4.98 -6.12 -34.62
N ASP A 111 -4.35 -6.16 -33.45
CA ASP A 111 -2.91 -6.15 -33.21
C ASP A 111 -2.27 -7.55 -33.18
N GLY A 112 -3.04 -8.60 -33.51
CA GLY A 112 -2.58 -9.99 -33.48
C GLY A 112 -2.47 -10.60 -32.07
N ARG A 113 -2.79 -9.86 -31.01
CA ARG A 113 -2.69 -10.37 -29.63
C ARG A 113 -3.92 -11.18 -29.22
N PRO A 114 -3.79 -12.23 -28.39
CA PRO A 114 -4.95 -12.99 -27.91
C PRO A 114 -5.87 -12.10 -27.08
N ARG A 115 -7.17 -12.14 -27.36
CA ARG A 115 -8.20 -11.51 -26.51
C ARG A 115 -8.58 -12.51 -25.43
N LEU A 116 -8.41 -12.12 -24.18
CA LEU A 116 -8.57 -13.01 -23.03
C LEU A 116 -9.73 -12.55 -22.13
N ARG A 117 -10.42 -13.50 -21.52
CA ARG A 117 -11.43 -13.28 -20.48
C ARG A 117 -11.21 -14.29 -19.35
N LEU A 118 -11.60 -13.97 -18.12
CA LEU A 118 -11.73 -14.99 -17.06
C LEU A 118 -12.60 -16.16 -17.54
N ALA A 119 -12.14 -17.37 -17.24
CA ALA A 119 -12.84 -18.61 -17.54
C ALA A 119 -14.16 -18.68 -16.75
N ARG A 120 -15.24 -19.12 -17.39
CA ARG A 120 -16.56 -19.25 -16.74
C ARG A 120 -16.74 -20.54 -15.95
N SER A 121 -16.08 -21.62 -16.37
CA SER A 121 -16.30 -22.99 -15.88
C SER A 121 -15.26 -23.44 -14.84
N GLY A 122 -14.69 -22.50 -14.09
CA GLY A 122 -13.73 -22.76 -13.01
C GLY A 122 -12.31 -23.07 -13.52
N GLY A 123 -11.34 -22.89 -12.64
CA GLY A 123 -9.93 -23.07 -12.96
C GLY A 123 -9.09 -21.98 -12.32
N GLY A 124 -8.47 -22.30 -11.19
CA GLY A 124 -7.61 -21.37 -10.50
C GLY A 124 -7.29 -21.84 -9.08
N ARG A 125 -6.39 -21.10 -8.43
CA ARG A 125 -6.08 -21.31 -7.03
C ARG A 125 -5.56 -20.04 -6.37
N VAL A 126 -5.80 -19.91 -5.08
CA VAL A 126 -5.13 -18.93 -4.22
C VAL A 126 -4.12 -19.67 -3.36
N GLN A 127 -2.85 -19.33 -3.50
CA GLN A 127 -1.80 -19.76 -2.59
C GLN A 127 -1.67 -18.70 -1.49
N VAL A 128 -1.73 -19.13 -0.23
CA VAL A 128 -1.66 -18.25 0.95
C VAL A 128 -0.50 -18.71 1.83
N ALA A 129 0.36 -17.78 2.21
CA ALA A 129 1.27 -17.92 3.33
C ALA A 129 0.79 -17.01 4.46
N ALA A 130 0.30 -17.61 5.54
CA ALA A 130 -0.27 -16.94 6.68
C ALA A 130 0.72 -16.94 7.86
N HIS A 131 0.93 -15.78 8.47
CA HIS A 131 1.83 -15.58 9.61
C HIS A 131 1.08 -14.91 10.74
N ALA A 132 0.93 -15.60 11.87
CA ALA A 132 0.43 -14.98 13.09
C ALA A 132 1.34 -13.82 13.51
N LEU A 133 0.74 -12.73 13.99
CA LEU A 133 1.42 -11.56 14.50
C LEU A 133 1.12 -11.38 15.99
N THR A 134 2.14 -11.03 16.76
CA THR A 134 2.04 -10.71 18.18
C THR A 134 2.85 -9.45 18.48
N GLY A 135 2.32 -8.52 19.27
CA GLY A 135 3.03 -7.28 19.56
C GLY A 135 2.18 -6.27 20.32
N PRO A 136 2.73 -5.09 20.64
CA PRO A 136 1.97 -3.96 21.16
C PRO A 136 0.93 -3.46 20.13
N PRO A 137 -0.17 -2.83 20.55
CA PRO A 137 -1.16 -2.30 19.61
C PRO A 137 -0.55 -1.24 18.67
N PRO A 138 -1.05 -1.09 17.44
CA PRO A 138 -0.58 -0.07 16.50
C PRO A 138 -0.66 1.34 17.08
N THR A 139 0.37 2.15 16.82
CA THR A 139 0.44 3.55 17.25
C THR A 139 0.02 4.50 16.13
N GLY A 140 -0.97 5.35 16.38
CA GLY A 140 -1.38 6.42 15.47
C GLY A 140 -0.63 7.73 15.73
N GLN A 141 -0.21 8.41 14.67
CA GLN A 141 0.37 9.75 14.68
C GLN A 141 -0.33 10.64 13.65
N ARG A 142 -0.41 11.95 13.93
CA ARG A 142 -0.91 12.94 12.97
C ARG A 142 0.23 13.87 12.56
N TRP A 143 0.53 13.90 11.27
CA TRP A 143 1.59 14.74 10.69
C TRP A 143 0.95 15.83 9.84
N SER A 144 1.13 17.07 10.28
CA SER A 144 0.68 18.25 9.54
C SER A 144 1.78 18.79 8.64
N ARG A 145 1.41 19.36 7.49
CA ARG A 145 2.36 20.15 6.68
C ARG A 145 2.92 21.30 7.53
N PRO A 146 4.23 21.63 7.46
CA PRO A 146 4.74 22.84 8.08
C PRO A 146 3.96 24.06 7.58
N GLN A 147 3.48 24.91 8.49
CA GLN A 147 2.82 26.15 8.09
C GLN A 147 3.79 27.02 7.30
N ARG A 148 3.34 27.55 6.16
CA ARG A 148 4.11 28.49 5.35
C ARG A 148 4.43 29.72 6.22
N PRO A 149 5.69 30.20 6.26
CA PRO A 149 5.98 31.49 6.85
C PRO A 149 5.15 32.57 6.16
N THR A 150 4.38 33.31 6.95
CA THR A 150 3.61 34.47 6.47
C THR A 150 4.57 35.52 5.93
N GLY A 151 4.69 35.64 4.61
CA GLY A 151 5.57 36.59 3.93
C GLY A 151 6.42 36.03 2.77
N SER A 152 6.42 34.72 2.51
CA SER A 152 7.22 34.15 1.40
C SER A 152 6.55 34.30 0.03
N THR A 153 6.69 35.46 -0.61
CA THR A 153 6.39 35.69 -2.04
C THR A 153 7.49 35.09 -2.95
N ALA A 154 7.75 33.80 -2.80
CA ALA A 154 8.64 33.05 -3.67
C ALA A 154 7.79 32.37 -4.75
N ASP A 155 7.91 32.84 -5.99
CA ASP A 155 7.24 32.30 -7.16
C ASP A 155 7.65 30.84 -7.38
N PRO A 156 6.73 29.86 -7.27
CA PRO A 156 7.07 28.48 -7.54
C PRO A 156 7.11 28.28 -9.06
N GLY A 157 8.28 27.85 -9.57
CA GLY A 157 8.38 27.37 -10.95
C GLY A 157 7.37 26.26 -11.26
N PRO A 158 7.21 25.85 -12.54
CA PRO A 158 6.05 25.07 -13.02
C PRO A 158 5.87 23.65 -12.46
N VAL A 159 6.69 23.24 -11.49
CA VAL A 159 6.44 22.04 -10.65
C VAL A 159 5.35 22.39 -9.64
N ARG A 160 4.14 21.84 -9.81
CA ARG A 160 3.05 22.05 -8.85
C ARG A 160 3.51 21.62 -7.46
N MET A 161 3.25 22.45 -6.44
CA MET A 161 3.59 22.15 -5.03
C MET A 161 2.95 20.85 -4.51
N THR A 162 1.92 20.38 -5.21
CA THR A 162 1.28 19.08 -5.13
C THR A 162 2.30 17.95 -5.36
N ASP A 163 2.96 17.88 -6.52
CA ASP A 163 3.92 16.82 -6.88
C ASP A 163 5.09 16.73 -5.91
N ALA A 164 5.54 17.87 -5.39
CA ALA A 164 6.57 17.92 -4.37
C ALA A 164 6.12 17.31 -3.03
N ALA A 165 4.87 17.55 -2.59
CA ALA A 165 4.31 16.97 -1.36
C ALA A 165 4.04 15.47 -1.49
N ILE A 166 3.63 15.05 -2.69
CA ILE A 166 3.32 13.67 -3.07
C ILE A 166 4.55 12.76 -2.89
N GLU A 167 5.74 13.24 -3.22
CA GLU A 167 6.99 12.49 -3.02
C GLU A 167 7.47 12.42 -1.57
N VAL A 168 7.01 13.32 -0.67
CA VAL A 168 7.52 13.36 0.72
C VAL A 168 7.05 12.16 1.52
N LEU A 169 5.79 11.74 1.39
CA LEU A 169 5.28 10.62 2.19
C LEU A 169 5.91 9.27 1.82
N PRO A 170 5.99 8.84 0.55
CA PRO A 170 6.80 7.70 0.12
C PRO A 170 8.19 7.64 0.76
N ARG A 171 8.87 8.79 0.78
CA ARG A 171 10.22 8.93 1.35
C ARG A 171 10.22 8.88 2.87
N ALA A 172 9.24 9.49 3.52
CA ALA A 172 9.13 9.47 4.99
C ALA A 172 8.71 8.08 5.51
N VAL A 173 7.83 7.37 4.80
CA VAL A 173 7.53 5.96 5.06
C VAL A 173 8.80 5.11 4.91
N GLN A 174 9.58 5.30 3.84
CA GLN A 174 10.86 4.62 3.65
C GLN A 174 11.95 5.05 4.65
N ALA A 175 11.92 6.27 5.17
CA ALA A 175 12.82 6.70 6.24
C ALA A 175 12.45 6.03 7.58
N THR A 176 11.15 5.82 7.84
CA THR A 176 10.64 5.15 9.03
C THR A 176 10.90 3.64 9.00
N ILE A 177 10.63 2.96 7.88
CA ILE A 177 10.72 1.49 7.79
C ILE A 177 12.00 0.99 7.11
N GLY A 178 12.74 1.82 6.38
CA GLY A 178 13.77 1.39 5.43
C GLY A 178 13.17 0.85 4.12
N ARG A 179 13.92 0.00 3.40
CA ARG A 179 13.46 -0.61 2.15
C ARG A 179 12.30 -1.59 2.43
N PRO A 180 11.09 -1.39 1.85
CA PRO A 180 9.93 -2.24 2.12
C PRO A 180 10.05 -3.63 1.49
N THR A 181 9.41 -4.60 2.13
CA THR A 181 9.15 -5.94 1.58
C THR A 181 7.92 -5.93 0.67
N GLY A 182 6.89 -5.18 1.04
CA GLY A 182 5.74 -4.86 0.19
C GLY A 182 5.34 -3.40 0.36
N GLN A 183 4.95 -2.75 -0.74
CA GLN A 183 4.48 -1.37 -0.73
C GLN A 183 3.37 -1.17 -1.77
N GLY A 184 2.56 -0.15 -1.55
CA GLY A 184 1.44 0.25 -2.40
C GLY A 184 1.03 1.69 -2.12
N ALA A 185 0.65 2.42 -3.17
CA ALA A 185 0.19 3.80 -3.05
C ALA A 185 -0.92 4.09 -4.05
N VAL A 186 -2.00 4.69 -3.55
CA VAL A 186 -3.19 5.06 -4.32
C VAL A 186 -3.46 6.55 -4.12
N ARG A 187 -3.87 7.19 -5.21
CA ARG A 187 -4.60 8.46 -5.15
C ARG A 187 -5.98 8.29 -5.79
N HIS A 188 -6.98 8.89 -5.18
CA HIS A 188 -8.29 9.07 -5.77
C HIS A 188 -8.80 10.49 -5.57
N TYR A 189 -9.43 11.03 -6.61
CA TYR A 189 -10.14 12.30 -6.58
C TYR A 189 -11.64 12.01 -6.77
N PRO A 190 -12.47 12.12 -5.71
CA PRO A 190 -13.91 11.88 -5.83
C PRO A 190 -14.56 12.83 -6.84
N PRO A 191 -15.52 12.36 -7.68
CA PRO A 191 -16.20 13.21 -8.68
C PRO A 191 -16.97 14.41 -8.10
N HIS A 192 -17.23 14.42 -6.79
CA HIS A 192 -17.97 15.45 -6.07
C HIS A 192 -17.06 16.45 -5.33
N GLY A 193 -15.75 16.44 -5.64
CA GLY A 193 -14.75 17.26 -4.96
C GLY A 193 -14.11 16.56 -3.76
N GLY A 194 -12.99 17.10 -3.29
CA GLY A 194 -12.14 16.48 -2.27
C GLY A 194 -11.01 15.61 -2.84
N TYR A 195 -10.38 14.84 -1.96
CA TYR A 195 -9.13 14.13 -2.22
C TYR A 195 -8.92 13.01 -1.20
N HIS A 196 -8.41 11.86 -1.65
CA HIS A 196 -7.96 10.76 -0.81
C HIS A 196 -6.63 10.21 -1.34
N GLU A 197 -5.62 10.15 -0.47
CA GLU A 197 -4.38 9.41 -0.70
C GLU A 197 -4.14 8.39 0.42
N GLN A 198 -3.59 7.24 0.03
CA GLN A 198 -3.19 6.20 0.95
C GLN A 198 -1.89 5.55 0.48
N VAL A 199 -0.92 5.45 1.39
CA VAL A 199 0.33 4.73 1.22
C VAL A 199 0.41 3.64 2.28
N HIS A 200 0.53 2.40 1.81
CA HIS A 200 0.73 1.23 2.65
C HIS A 200 2.10 0.63 2.38
N ALA A 201 2.85 0.31 3.43
CA ALA A 201 4.06 -0.46 3.29
C ALA A 201 4.30 -1.35 4.50
N TYR A 202 4.97 -2.48 4.28
CA TYR A 202 5.52 -3.28 5.36
C TYR A 202 6.95 -3.72 5.01
N ARG A 203 7.76 -3.92 6.05
CA ARG A 203 9.08 -4.51 5.96
C ARG A 203 9.19 -5.63 6.99
N ARG A 204 9.64 -6.80 6.55
CA ARG A 204 10.27 -7.75 7.46
C ARG A 204 11.69 -7.28 7.76
N VAL A 205 11.91 -6.84 8.99
CA VAL A 205 13.23 -6.41 9.48
C VAL A 205 14.10 -7.64 9.69
N SER A 206 13.50 -8.72 10.17
CA SER A 206 14.11 -10.06 10.32
C SER A 206 13.08 -11.15 9.95
N PRO A 207 13.44 -12.45 9.99
CA PRO A 207 12.47 -13.54 9.81
C PRO A 207 11.33 -13.54 10.83
N THR A 208 11.52 -12.91 11.99
CA THR A 208 10.59 -12.87 13.13
C THR A 208 10.11 -11.46 13.48
N GLU A 209 10.43 -10.42 12.71
CA GLU A 209 10.08 -9.03 13.03
C GLU A 209 9.49 -8.31 11.81
N LEU A 210 8.36 -7.64 12.02
CA LEU A 210 7.60 -6.88 11.03
C LEU A 210 7.41 -5.43 11.51
N VAL A 211 7.65 -4.49 10.59
CA VAL A 211 7.21 -3.10 10.73
C VAL A 211 6.21 -2.81 9.60
N VAL A 212 5.05 -2.27 9.96
CA VAL A 212 3.98 -1.88 9.03
C VAL A 212 3.74 -0.39 9.21
N VAL A 213 3.59 0.33 8.09
CA VAL A 213 3.15 1.73 8.09
C VAL A 213 1.98 1.86 7.12
N SER A 214 0.91 2.45 7.63
CA SER A 214 -0.32 2.77 6.91
C SER A 214 -0.58 4.26 7.07
N ALA A 215 -0.43 5.02 5.99
CA ALA A 215 -0.55 6.47 5.99
C ALA A 215 -1.70 6.89 5.07
N VAL A 216 -2.68 7.60 5.62
CA VAL A 216 -3.89 8.05 4.92
C VAL A 216 -4.06 9.55 5.09
N ARG A 217 -4.49 10.23 4.03
CA ARG A 217 -4.85 11.65 4.04
C ARG A 217 -6.08 11.84 3.19
N GLU A 218 -7.06 12.52 3.77
CA GLU A 218 -8.35 12.71 3.15
C GLU A 218 -8.88 14.10 3.48
N ALA A 219 -9.54 14.73 2.51
CA ALA A 219 -10.38 15.89 2.71
C ALA A 219 -11.60 15.80 1.79
N GLY A 220 -12.79 15.88 2.38
CA GLY A 220 -14.04 16.05 1.65
C GLY A 220 -14.43 17.52 1.50
N ALA A 221 -15.37 17.79 0.58
CA ALA A 221 -16.05 19.08 0.43
C ALA A 221 -15.16 20.30 0.07
N PHE A 222 -14.17 20.12 -0.81
CA PHE A 222 -13.41 21.20 -1.43
C PHE A 222 -13.69 21.28 -2.94
N PRO A 223 -13.87 22.48 -3.52
CA PRO A 223 -14.21 22.65 -4.94
C PRO A 223 -13.01 22.38 -5.86
N ASP A 224 -11.79 22.54 -5.37
CA ASP A 224 -10.54 22.26 -6.08
C ASP A 224 -9.67 21.26 -5.29
N PRO A 225 -8.97 20.32 -5.98
CA PRO A 225 -8.14 19.34 -5.29
C PRO A 225 -6.91 19.92 -4.59
N ASP A 226 -6.32 21.01 -5.09
CA ASP A 226 -5.09 21.58 -4.50
C ASP A 226 -5.37 22.18 -3.09
N THR A 227 -6.52 22.83 -2.88
CA THR A 227 -6.98 23.29 -1.56
C THR A 227 -7.40 22.11 -0.66
N ALA A 228 -8.04 21.08 -1.22
CA ALA A 228 -8.35 19.85 -0.48
C ALA A 228 -7.07 19.21 0.09
N ILE A 229 -6.03 19.15 -0.74
CA ILE A 229 -4.70 18.66 -0.39
C ILE A 229 -4.12 19.53 0.73
N ASP A 230 -4.04 20.85 0.55
CA ASP A 230 -3.44 21.73 1.55
C ASP A 230 -4.17 21.75 2.91
N ALA A 231 -5.47 21.48 2.95
CA ALA A 231 -6.24 21.33 4.19
C ALA A 231 -6.09 19.97 4.89
N ALA A 232 -5.72 18.91 4.16
CA ALA A 232 -5.70 17.55 4.69
C ALA A 232 -4.41 17.22 5.45
N ASP A 233 -4.54 16.72 6.68
CA ASP A 233 -3.43 16.17 7.48
C ASP A 233 -3.20 14.67 7.20
N TRP A 234 -1.95 14.23 7.33
CA TRP A 234 -1.61 12.81 7.29
C TRP A 234 -1.90 12.13 8.63
N HIS A 235 -2.65 11.03 8.58
CA HIS A 235 -2.84 10.10 9.68
C HIS A 235 -2.00 8.86 9.39
N ILE A 236 -0.99 8.62 10.24
CA ILE A 236 -0.01 7.54 10.05
C ILE A 236 -0.11 6.56 11.20
N THR A 237 -0.48 5.34 10.89
CA THR A 237 -0.51 4.21 11.83
C THR A 237 0.72 3.36 11.59
N THR A 238 1.54 3.19 12.63
CA THR A 238 2.72 2.30 12.63
C THR A 238 2.44 1.10 13.53
N TYR A 239 2.80 -0.10 13.08
CA TYR A 239 2.68 -1.33 13.87
C TYR A 239 4.01 -2.10 13.83
N HIS A 240 4.51 -2.45 15.01
CA HIS A 240 5.68 -3.32 15.20
C HIS A 240 5.17 -4.64 15.78
N ALA A 241 5.52 -5.75 15.13
CA ALA A 241 5.03 -7.07 15.50
C ALA A 241 6.10 -8.15 15.32
N ASP A 242 6.11 -9.11 16.24
CA ASP A 242 6.76 -10.39 16.04
C ASP A 242 5.99 -11.24 15.01
N VAL A 243 6.71 -12.00 14.20
CA VAL A 243 6.19 -12.79 13.08
C VAL A 243 6.32 -14.29 13.37
N GLY A 244 5.19 -14.96 13.49
CA GLY A 244 5.11 -16.41 13.61
C GLY A 244 5.56 -17.15 12.34
N ARG A 245 5.82 -18.45 12.50
CA ARG A 245 6.12 -19.34 11.36
C ARG A 245 4.97 -19.35 10.35
N PRO A 246 5.25 -19.46 9.04
CA PRO A 246 4.21 -19.57 8.02
C PRO A 246 3.39 -20.85 8.18
N SER A 247 2.07 -20.72 8.07
CA SER A 247 1.20 -21.81 7.59
C SER A 247 0.92 -21.58 6.09
N HIS A 248 0.92 -22.65 5.31
CA HIS A 248 0.67 -22.60 3.88
C HIS A 248 -0.65 -23.27 3.53
N THR A 249 -1.49 -22.60 2.75
CA THR A 249 -2.79 -23.10 2.31
C THR A 249 -2.96 -22.85 0.82
N VAL A 250 -3.62 -23.79 0.13
CA VAL A 250 -4.03 -23.63 -1.27
C VAL A 250 -5.54 -23.76 -1.32
N LEU A 251 -6.20 -22.71 -1.82
CA LEU A 251 -7.64 -22.62 -2.00
C LEU A 251 -7.98 -22.77 -3.48
N ALA A 252 -9.10 -23.41 -3.81
CA ALA A 252 -9.63 -23.44 -5.18
C ALA A 252 -10.37 -22.14 -5.52
N LEU A 253 -10.56 -21.88 -6.82
CA LEU A 253 -11.32 -20.75 -7.39
C LEU A 253 -12.41 -21.23 -8.36
#